data_AF-A0A842UN97-F1
#
_entry.id   AF-A0A842UN97-F1
#
_cell.length_a   1.000
_cell.length_b   1.000
_cell.length_c   1.000
_cell.angle_alpha   90.00
_cell.angle_beta   90.00
_cell.angle_gamma   90.00
#
_symmetry.space_group_name_H-M   'P 1'
#
loop_
_entity.id
_entity.type
_entity.pdbx_description
1 polymer ?
#
loop_
_entity_poly.entity_id
_entity_poly.type
_entity_poly.pdbx_seq_one_letter_code
_entity_poly.pdbx_strand_id
1 'polypeptide(L)' 'MVSERLLADVIVLRGLGYTQKEVAGKLGLTQNQVSYYLSEVNQKARERGDYATFLSIACDGFLPDAIQTINKLEKII' A
#
# COMPACT_ATOMS: atom_id res chain seq x y z
N MET A 1 -2.32 16.65 -3.03
CA MET A 1 -3.10 15.40 -3.17
C MET A 1 -2.11 14.30 -3.43
N VAL A 2 -2.06 13.26 -2.58
CA VAL A 2 -1.14 12.14 -2.81
C VAL A 2 -1.59 11.37 -4.05
N SER A 3 -0.64 10.88 -4.84
CA SER A 3 -1.01 10.05 -5.99
C SER A 3 -1.62 8.73 -5.48
N GLU A 4 -2.68 8.27 -6.14
CA GLU A 4 -3.35 7.01 -5.77
C GLU A 4 -2.38 5.82 -5.83
N ARG A 5 -1.43 5.84 -6.77
CA ARG A 5 -0.36 4.85 -6.89
C ARG A 5 0.57 4.81 -5.65
N LEU A 6 1.02 5.97 -5.15
CA LEU A 6 1.86 6.00 -3.95
C LEU A 6 1.12 5.50 -2.71
N LEU A 7 -0.18 5.82 -2.60
CA LEU A 7 -1.02 5.34 -1.50
C LEU A 7 -1.17 3.81 -1.55
N ALA A 8 -1.36 3.26 -2.74
CA ALA A 8 -1.42 1.81 -2.94
C ALA A 8 -0.11 1.11 -2.54
N ASP A 9 1.06 1.66 -2.90
CA ASP A 9 2.37 1.09 -2.52
C ASP A 9 2.55 1.04 -0.99
N VAL A 10 2.09 2.07 -0.29
CA VAL A 10 2.13 2.13 1.18
C VAL A 10 1.25 1.05 1.81
N ILE A 11 0.02 0.87 1.32
CA ILE A 11 -0.91 -0.15 1.84
C ILE A 11 -0.36 -1.55 1.57
N VAL A 12 0.14 -1.82 0.37
CA VAL A 12 0.70 -3.12 -0.03
C VAL A 12 1.85 -3.51 0.89
N LEU A 13 2.85 -2.63 1.08
CA LEU A 13 3.99 -2.95 1.94
C LEU A 13 3.58 -3.16 3.40
N ARG A 14 2.56 -2.43 3.89
CA ARG A 14 2.00 -2.67 5.22
C ARG A 14 1.28 -4.01 5.30
N GLY A 15 0.52 -4.39 4.28
CA GLY A 15 -0.13 -5.70 4.17
C GLY A 15 0.86 -6.87 4.15
N LEU A 16 2.06 -6.66 3.59
CA LEU A 16 3.17 -7.62 3.59
C LEU A 16 3.96 -7.68 4.92
N GLY A 17 3.60 -6.87 5.92
CA GLY A 17 4.20 -6.91 7.26
C GLY A 17 5.35 -5.92 7.51
N TYR A 18 5.79 -5.13 6.53
CA TYR A 18 6.85 -4.12 6.74
C TYR A 18 6.40 -3.04 7.74
N THR A 19 7.30 -2.60 8.63
CA THR A 19 7.05 -1.49 9.57
C THR A 19 6.95 -0.15 8.83
N GLN A 20 6.31 0.85 9.42
CA GLN A 20 6.24 2.20 8.83
C GLN A 20 7.63 2.82 8.57
N LYS A 21 8.63 2.47 9.39
CA LYS A 21 10.03 2.89 9.20
C LYS A 21 10.61 2.34 7.90
N GLU A 22 10.37 1.06 7.64
CA GLU A 22 10.88 0.37 6.44
C GLU A 22 10.14 0.82 5.18
N VAL A 23 8.82 1.03 5.26
CA VAL A 23 8.03 1.59 4.16
C VAL A 23 8.54 2.98 3.78
N ALA A 24 8.77 3.84 4.78
CA ALA A 24 9.32 5.17 4.57
C ALA A 24 10.67 5.12 3.84
N GLY A 25 11.59 4.26 4.30
CA GLY A 25 12.88 4.06 3.65
C GLY A 25 12.79 3.53 2.22
N LYS A 26 11.84 2.64 1.91
CA LYS A 26 11.66 2.04 0.57
C LYS A 26 11.07 3.03 -0.45
N LEU A 27 10.21 3.94 -0.02
CA LEU A 27 9.47 4.84 -0.90
C LEU A 27 10.03 6.28 -0.92
N GLY A 28 11.13 6.54 -0.22
CA GLY A 28 11.69 7.89 -0.10
C GLY A 28 10.79 8.86 0.67
N LEU A 29 10.02 8.34 1.63
CA LEU A 29 9.08 9.10 2.46
C LEU A 29 9.61 9.27 3.89
N THR A 30 9.00 10.16 4.65
CA THR A 30 9.15 10.21 6.11
C THR A 30 8.15 9.26 6.80
N GLN A 31 8.48 8.82 8.02
CA GLN A 31 7.56 8.01 8.83
C GLN A 31 6.21 8.71 9.07
N ASN A 32 6.22 10.03 9.27
CA ASN A 32 5.02 10.82 9.51
C ASN A 32 4.10 10.85 8.26
N GLN A 33 4.66 10.93 7.06
CA GLN A 33 3.88 10.83 5.82
C GLN A 33 3.21 9.46 5.69
N VAL A 34 3.93 8.38 6.00
CA VAL A 34 3.36 7.01 6.00
C VAL A 34 2.23 6.89 7.01
N SER A 35 2.42 7.40 8.23
CA SER A 35 1.36 7.41 9.26
C SER A 35 0.13 8.19 8.81
N TYR A 36 0.33 9.34 8.18
CA TYR A 36 -0.76 10.16 7.64
C TYR A 36 -1.56 9.38 6.58
N TYR A 37 -0.89 8.77 5.60
CA TYR A 37 -1.56 7.99 4.56
C TYR A 37 -2.36 6.82 5.14
N LEU A 38 -1.83 6.09 6.11
CA LEU A 38 -2.56 5.00 6.77
C LEU A 38 -3.77 5.48 7.56
N SER A 39 -3.71 6.68 8.13
CA SER A 39 -4.85 7.27 8.84
C SER A 39 -6.01 7.57 7.89
N GLU A 40 -5.72 8.07 6.69
CA GLU A 40 -6.73 8.33 5.65
C GLU A 40 -7.38 7.02 5.16
N VAL A 41 -6.58 5.96 5.02
CA VAL A 41 -7.07 4.62 4.64
C VAL A 41 -8.00 4.05 5.71
N ASN A 42 -7.58 4.11 6.98
CA ASN A 42 -8.39 3.62 8.10
C ASN A 42 -9.70 4.39 8.24
N GLN A 43 -9.71 5.68 7.88
CA GLN A 43 -10.95 6.45 7.84
C GLN A 43 -11.90 5.93 6.76
N LYS A 44 -11.41 5.76 5.53
CA LYS A 44 -12.21 5.18 4.43
C LYS A 44 -12.72 3.77 4.78
N ALA A 45 -11.91 2.98 5.48
CA ALA A 45 -12.23 1.63 5.93
C ALA A 45 -13.40 1.60 6.91
N ARG A 46 -13.44 2.53 7.88
CA ARG A 46 -14.57 2.68 8.79
C ARG A 46 -15.88 3.07 8.09
N GLU A 47 -15.79 3.85 7.02
CA GLU A 47 -16.96 4.34 6.28
C GLU A 47 -17.54 3.30 5.32
N ARG A 48 -16.68 2.46 4.71
CA ARG A 48 -17.04 1.62 3.55
C ARG A 48 -16.83 0.12 3.80
N GLY A 49 -16.23 -0.24 4.94
CA GLY A 49 -15.76 -1.58 5.26
C GLY A 49 -14.28 -1.78 4.91
N ASP A 50 -13.58 -2.53 5.77
CA ASP A 50 -12.14 -2.76 5.69
C ASP A 50 -11.73 -3.44 4.38
N TYR A 51 -12.40 -4.54 4.02
CA TYR A 51 -12.07 -5.35 2.84
C TYR A 51 -12.30 -4.59 1.53
N ALA A 52 -13.44 -3.91 1.41
CA ALA A 52 -13.77 -3.13 0.23
C ALA A 52 -12.82 -1.94 0.03
N THR A 53 -12.41 -1.30 1.13
CA THR A 53 -11.47 -0.18 1.10
C THR A 53 -10.06 -0.62 0.73
N PHE A 54 -9.58 -1.71 1.31
CA PHE A 54 -8.29 -2.30 0.94
C PHE A 54 -8.28 -2.64 -0.54
N LEU A 55 -9.30 -3.35 -1.05
CA LEU A 55 -9.39 -3.72 -2.46
C LEU A 55 -9.46 -2.50 -3.39
N SER A 56 -10.31 -1.52 -3.10
CA SER A 56 -10.41 -0.31 -3.92
C SER A 56 -9.06 0.42 -3.99
N ILE A 57 -8.41 0.69 -2.86
CA ILE A 57 -7.17 1.46 -2.89
C ILE A 57 -6.01 0.66 -3.50
N ALA A 58 -5.93 -0.65 -3.21
CA ALA A 58 -4.92 -1.52 -3.81
C ALA A 58 -5.13 -1.69 -5.33
N CYS A 59 -6.37 -1.73 -5.81
CA CYS A 59 -6.69 -1.88 -7.23
C CYS A 59 -6.66 -0.55 -8.01
N ASP A 60 -7.06 0.58 -7.41
CA ASP A 60 -7.08 1.91 -8.05
C ASP A 60 -5.67 2.42 -8.38
N GLY A 61 -4.66 2.00 -7.61
CA GLY A 61 -3.25 2.25 -7.94
C GLY A 61 -2.68 1.35 -9.07
N PHE A 62 -3.47 0.40 -9.59
CA PHE A 62 -3.09 -0.75 -10.43
C PHE A 62 -2.22 -1.80 -9.74
N LEU A 63 -2.65 -2.33 -8.58
CA LEU A 63 -2.02 -3.50 -7.97
C LEU A 63 -0.51 -3.33 -7.69
N PRO A 64 0.05 -2.11 -7.58
CA PRO A 64 1.12 -1.47 -8.38
C PRO A 64 2.51 -2.12 -8.37
N ASP A 65 2.53 -3.44 -8.48
CA ASP A 65 2.54 -3.99 -9.85
C ASP A 65 2.20 -5.50 -9.82
N ALA A 66 1.05 -5.96 -9.32
CA ALA A 66 0.59 -7.37 -9.34
C ALA A 66 1.61 -8.47 -8.94
N ILE A 67 2.65 -8.29 -8.15
CA ILE A 67 3.11 -7.21 -7.28
C ILE A 67 4.60 -7.17 -7.56
N GLN A 68 5.10 -6.31 -8.46
CA GLN A 68 6.27 -6.63 -9.28
C GLN A 68 6.18 -8.00 -9.96
N THR A 69 4.98 -8.41 -10.40
CA THR A 69 4.64 -9.82 -10.67
C THR A 69 4.77 -10.62 -9.38
N ILE A 70 4.27 -11.83 -9.24
CA ILE A 70 4.54 -12.62 -8.05
C ILE A 70 5.51 -13.71 -8.49
N ASN A 71 6.80 -13.37 -8.59
CA ASN A 71 7.52 -12.08 -8.57
C ASN A 71 8.82 -12.20 -9.35
N LYS A 72 8.61 -12.50 -10.64
CA LYS A 72 9.21 -13.68 -11.29
C LYS A 72 8.59 -14.93 -10.65
N LEU A 73 7.72 -15.67 -11.34
CA LEU A 73 7.18 -16.97 -10.89
C LEU A 73 8.29 -17.76 -10.18
N GLU A 74 8.26 -17.87 -8.87
CA GLU A 74 9.14 -18.75 -8.08
C GLU A 74 10.66 -18.80 -8.42
N LYS A 75 11.26 -17.81 -9.09
CA LYS A 75 12.67 -17.78 -9.56
C LYS A 75 13.20 -18.96 -10.46
N ILE A 76 12.61 -20.17 -10.53
CA ILE A 76 13.27 -21.41 -11.05
C ILE A 76 12.35 -22.43 -11.79
N ILE A 77 11.02 -22.30 -11.87
CA ILE A 77 10.09 -23.32 -12.45
C ILE A 77 9.33 -22.80 -13.67
#